data_AF-A0A0Q6KFM8-F1
#
_entry.id   AF-A0A0Q6KFM8-F1
#
_cell.length_a   1.000
_cell.length_b   1.000
_cell.length_c   1.000
_cell.angle_alpha   90.00
_cell.angle_beta   90.00
_cell.angle_gamma   90.00
#
_symmetry.space_group_name_H-M   'P 1'
#
loop_
_entity.id
_entity.type
_entity.pdbx_description
1 polymer ?
#
loop_
_entity_poly.entity_id
_entity_poly.type
_entity_poly.pdbx_seq_one_letter_code
_entity_poly.pdbx_strand_id
1 'polypeptide(L)'
;MPHRNPEDFRPLLKPSAVRERAQEMLRLALAGQLLHFTVDLDRLEPCADYVLETIRQNYPDLDIPFHARWRHFVVDGQDRWQALAAKAGFADADARGRAAYDLAIVSVLLDAGAGSEWRYQDKVSGRTIGRSEGLALASLDMFAAGLFSSDSSDPYRVDAKALRRLDTQTLALGFQAHAGNPLLALDGRAALLNRLGEELERQGMTRPGDLFDRFRQVAETGTIRASHLLGEVLATLGGIWPSRMMPGGVHLGDTWRHHLIAPGTPAAGLVPFHKLSQWLTYSLIEPLQWAGVSVVEIDELTGLPEYRNGGLLLDCGVLLLKDPADAQRAHEAGSTIVVEWRALTVALLDEIGRIVRERLGRSREELPLAKVLEGGTWAAGRRIAAQMRAGGGPPLTIISDGTVF
;
A
#
# COMPACT_ATOMS: atom_id res chain seq x y z
N MET A 1 30.48 -10.89 -11.14
CA MET A 1 30.14 -9.57 -10.57
C MET A 1 30.83 -9.47 -9.23
N PRO A 2 31.57 -8.38 -8.91
CA PRO A 2 32.23 -8.29 -7.61
C PRO A 2 31.17 -8.44 -6.52
N HIS A 3 31.47 -9.26 -5.52
CA HIS A 3 30.58 -9.57 -4.41
C HIS A 3 30.17 -8.28 -3.70
N ARG A 4 29.01 -7.75 -4.06
CA ARG A 4 28.41 -6.59 -3.42
C ARG A 4 28.05 -6.98 -1.98
N ASN A 5 28.48 -6.19 -1.00
CA ASN A 5 28.21 -6.46 0.41
C ASN A 5 26.70 -6.27 0.68
N PRO A 6 25.98 -7.26 1.24
CA PRO A 6 24.56 -7.10 1.58
C PRO A 6 24.28 -5.88 2.46
N GLU A 7 25.21 -5.50 3.35
CA GLU A 7 25.07 -4.34 4.24
C GLU A 7 24.94 -3.02 3.49
N ASP A 8 25.43 -2.94 2.25
CA ASP A 8 25.31 -1.73 1.42
C ASP A 8 23.87 -1.50 0.95
N PHE A 9 23.02 -2.54 0.95
CA PHE A 9 21.66 -2.49 0.38
C PHE A 9 20.56 -2.62 1.43
N ARG A 10 20.82 -3.27 2.57
CA ARG A 10 19.85 -3.36 3.68
C ARG A 10 19.28 -2.02 4.15
N PRO A 11 20.03 -0.89 4.17
CA PRO A 11 19.47 0.41 4.51
C PRO A 11 18.32 0.86 3.60
N LEU A 12 18.23 0.35 2.36
CA LEU A 12 17.14 0.64 1.43
C LEU A 12 15.81 0.00 1.83
N LEU A 13 15.81 -0.93 2.78
CA LEU A 13 14.61 -1.57 3.35
C LEU A 13 14.06 -0.79 4.57
N LYS A 14 14.12 0.54 4.50
CA LYS A 14 13.66 1.45 5.56
C LYS A 14 12.89 2.62 4.96
N PRO A 15 11.88 3.16 5.67
CA PRO A 15 11.13 4.30 5.16
C PRO A 15 12.01 5.57 5.09
N SER A 16 13.04 5.67 5.92
CA SER A 16 14.02 6.76 5.86
C SER A 16 14.76 6.82 4.51
N ALA A 17 15.11 5.67 3.92
CA ALA A 17 15.76 5.62 2.61
C ALA A 17 14.81 6.01 1.47
N VAL A 18 13.53 5.62 1.57
CA VAL A 18 12.47 6.07 0.65
C VAL A 18 12.38 7.59 0.68
N ARG A 19 12.27 8.18 1.89
CA ARG A 19 12.18 9.64 2.07
C ARG A 19 13.44 10.37 1.61
N GLU A 20 14.64 9.87 1.94
CA GLU A 20 15.92 10.47 1.50
C GLU A 20 15.99 10.58 -0.03
N ARG A 21 15.65 9.49 -0.73
CA ARG A 21 15.73 9.43 -2.20
C ARG A 21 14.63 10.27 -2.86
N ALA A 22 13.44 10.32 -2.26
CA ALA A 22 12.37 11.20 -2.69
C ALA A 22 12.75 12.70 -2.56
N GLN A 23 13.35 13.08 -1.42
CA GLN A 23 13.80 14.45 -1.19
C GLN A 23 14.99 14.83 -2.09
N GLU A 24 15.90 13.90 -2.36
CA GLU A 24 16.94 14.08 -3.39
C GLU A 24 16.32 14.34 -4.77
N MET A 25 15.29 13.58 -5.17
CA MET A 25 14.56 13.80 -6.42
C MET A 25 13.90 15.19 -6.47
N LEU A 26 13.26 15.62 -5.38
CA LEU A 26 12.65 16.96 -5.31
C LEU A 26 13.70 18.07 -5.47
N ARG A 27 14.87 17.95 -4.82
CA ARG A 27 15.97 18.92 -5.00
C ARG A 27 16.45 18.99 -6.44
N LEU A 28 16.55 17.85 -7.14
CA LEU A 28 16.91 17.81 -8.56
C LEU A 28 15.84 18.51 -9.42
N ALA A 29 14.55 18.33 -9.10
CA ALA A 29 13.44 18.98 -9.79
C ALA A 29 13.47 20.50 -9.64
N LEU A 30 13.68 20.98 -8.41
CA LEU A 30 13.78 22.41 -8.11
C LEU A 30 15.02 23.05 -8.74
N ALA A 31 16.08 22.28 -8.97
CA ALA A 31 17.25 22.70 -9.73
C ALA A 31 17.06 22.61 -11.27
N GLY A 32 15.88 22.19 -11.75
CA GLY A 32 15.57 22.04 -13.18
C GLY A 32 16.22 20.83 -13.86
N GLN A 33 16.82 19.92 -13.10
CA GLN A 33 17.70 18.85 -13.59
C GLN A 33 16.97 17.56 -13.99
N LEU A 34 15.69 17.41 -13.65
CA LEU A 34 14.91 16.24 -14.02
C LEU A 34 14.62 16.16 -15.52
N LEU A 35 14.35 14.97 -16.02
CA LEU A 35 14.10 14.72 -17.44
C LEU A 35 12.64 15.02 -17.81
N HIS A 36 11.69 14.67 -16.93
CA HIS A 36 10.28 14.60 -17.31
C HIS A 36 9.38 15.61 -16.60
N PHE A 37 9.77 16.07 -15.42
CA PHE A 37 8.92 16.98 -14.62
C PHE A 37 9.57 18.31 -14.30
N THR A 38 8.72 19.32 -14.17
CA THR A 38 8.97 20.54 -13.39
C THR A 38 8.01 20.59 -12.22
N VAL A 39 8.40 21.27 -11.14
CA VAL A 39 7.60 21.45 -9.93
C VAL A 39 7.20 22.91 -9.83
N ASP A 40 5.91 23.18 -9.69
CA ASP A 40 5.37 24.50 -9.42
C ASP A 40 4.97 24.58 -7.94
N LEU A 41 5.82 25.23 -7.14
CA LEU A 41 5.61 25.37 -5.69
C LEU A 41 4.43 26.30 -5.35
N ASP A 42 4.07 27.24 -6.24
CA ASP A 42 2.94 28.15 -6.02
C ASP A 42 1.60 27.39 -6.06
N ARG A 43 1.61 26.16 -6.60
CA ARG A 43 0.45 25.26 -6.66
C ARG A 43 0.30 24.37 -5.43
N LEU A 44 1.29 24.32 -4.53
CA LEU A 44 1.22 23.48 -3.32
C LEU A 44 0.12 23.93 -2.37
N GLU A 45 0.03 25.22 -2.06
CA GLU A 45 -0.99 25.77 -1.16
C GLU A 45 -2.41 25.53 -1.72
N PRO A 46 -2.73 25.85 -2.99
CA PRO A 46 -4.02 25.49 -3.60
C PRO A 46 -4.32 23.98 -3.61
N CYS A 47 -3.32 23.13 -3.83
CA CYS A 47 -3.48 21.68 -3.75
C CYS A 47 -3.85 21.25 -2.34
N ALA A 48 -3.17 21.79 -1.31
CA ALA A 48 -3.49 21.52 0.08
C ALA A 48 -4.88 22.06 0.48
N ASP A 49 -5.34 23.18 -0.08
CA ASP A 49 -6.72 23.68 0.11
C ASP A 49 -7.75 22.67 -0.41
N TYR A 50 -7.52 22.13 -1.61
CA TYR A 50 -8.39 21.12 -2.20
C TYR A 50 -8.42 19.82 -1.38
N VAL A 51 -7.26 19.41 -0.84
CA VAL A 51 -7.15 18.26 0.07
C VAL A 51 -7.92 18.52 1.37
N LEU A 52 -7.79 19.71 1.98
CA LEU A 52 -8.52 20.06 3.20
C LEU A 52 -10.03 20.13 2.99
N GLU A 53 -10.48 20.67 1.86
CA GLU A 53 -11.89 20.68 1.51
C GLU A 53 -12.43 19.25 1.46
N THR A 54 -11.67 18.34 0.84
CA THR A 54 -12.02 16.92 0.74
C THR A 54 -12.02 16.24 2.12
N ILE A 55 -11.03 16.53 2.98
CA ILE A 55 -11.01 16.04 4.37
C ILE A 55 -12.27 16.47 5.11
N ARG A 56 -12.63 17.76 5.05
CA ARG A 56 -13.79 18.31 5.77
C ARG A 56 -15.12 17.74 5.27
N GLN A 57 -15.20 17.40 3.97
CA GLN A 57 -16.38 16.76 3.40
C GLN A 57 -16.54 15.31 3.87
N ASN A 58 -15.44 14.56 3.96
CA ASN A 58 -15.47 13.14 4.30
C ASN A 58 -15.46 12.89 5.82
N TYR A 59 -14.80 13.78 6.57
CA TYR A 59 -14.60 13.68 8.02
C TYR A 59 -14.83 15.06 8.68
N PRO A 60 -16.09 15.51 8.81
CA PRO A 60 -16.41 16.83 9.37
C PRO A 60 -15.93 17.04 10.82
N ASP A 61 -15.82 15.96 11.58
CA ASP A 61 -15.30 15.87 12.95
C ASP A 61 -13.79 15.65 13.02
N LEU A 62 -13.12 15.47 11.87
CA LEU A 62 -11.70 15.19 11.73
C LEU A 62 -11.25 13.89 12.41
N ASP A 63 -12.16 12.95 12.67
CA ASP A 63 -11.83 11.59 13.10
C ASP A 63 -11.47 10.72 11.89
N ILE A 64 -10.28 10.97 11.35
CA ILE A 64 -9.80 10.30 10.14
C ILE A 64 -9.09 9.00 10.53
N PRO A 65 -9.52 7.83 10.03
CA PRO A 65 -8.82 6.58 10.25
C PRO A 65 -7.54 6.51 9.40
N PHE A 66 -6.70 5.50 9.64
CA PHE A 66 -5.54 5.29 8.79
C PHE A 66 -5.94 4.83 7.39
N HIS A 67 -5.13 5.21 6.40
CA HIS A 67 -5.23 4.69 5.04
C HIS A 67 -4.80 3.21 5.01
N ALA A 68 -5.73 2.35 5.35
CA ALA A 68 -5.54 0.94 5.66
C ALA A 68 -6.61 0.07 4.99
N ARG A 69 -6.30 -1.22 4.84
CA ARG A 69 -7.20 -2.20 4.22
C ARG A 69 -8.57 -2.26 4.90
N TRP A 70 -8.61 -2.07 6.20
CA TRP A 70 -9.82 -2.14 7.02
C TRP A 70 -10.95 -1.22 6.53
N ARG A 71 -10.64 -0.07 5.95
CA ARG A 71 -11.66 0.85 5.42
C ARG A 71 -12.42 0.26 4.24
N HIS A 72 -11.80 -0.65 3.50
CA HIS A 72 -12.42 -1.36 2.38
C HIS A 72 -13.34 -2.50 2.83
N PHE A 73 -13.32 -2.89 4.11
CA PHE A 73 -14.31 -3.79 4.71
C PHE A 73 -15.53 -3.05 5.26
N VAL A 74 -15.53 -1.71 5.21
CA VAL A 74 -16.67 -0.88 5.62
C VAL A 74 -17.44 -0.46 4.37
N VAL A 75 -18.66 -0.97 4.23
CA VAL A 75 -19.54 -0.63 3.10
C VAL A 75 -20.90 -0.25 3.63
N ASP A 76 -21.38 0.92 3.20
CA ASP A 76 -22.64 1.52 3.65
C ASP A 76 -22.72 1.65 5.18
N GLY A 77 -21.61 2.10 5.80
CA GLY A 77 -21.49 2.30 7.24
C GLY A 77 -21.37 1.02 8.08
N GLN A 78 -21.39 -0.15 7.45
CA GLN A 78 -21.32 -1.43 8.14
C GLN A 78 -19.90 -2.02 8.06
N ASP A 79 -19.23 -2.18 9.20
CA ASP A 79 -17.93 -2.83 9.31
C ASP A 79 -18.08 -4.36 9.27
N ARG A 80 -17.67 -4.98 8.15
CA ARG A 80 -17.80 -6.43 7.95
C ARG A 80 -16.79 -7.23 8.77
N TRP A 81 -15.61 -6.67 9.06
CA TRP A 81 -14.63 -7.32 9.93
C TRP A 81 -15.14 -7.37 11.36
N GLN A 82 -15.70 -6.27 11.88
CA GLN A 82 -16.25 -6.23 13.23
C GLN A 82 -17.39 -7.24 13.39
N ALA A 83 -18.29 -7.34 12.40
CA ALA A 83 -19.36 -8.33 12.39
C ALA A 83 -18.84 -9.77 12.36
N LEU A 84 -17.78 -10.05 11.57
CA LEU A 84 -17.13 -11.36 11.52
C LEU A 84 -16.46 -11.69 12.86
N ALA A 85 -15.65 -10.78 13.40
CA ALA A 85 -14.89 -10.98 14.63
C ALA A 85 -15.80 -11.21 15.85
N ALA A 86 -16.97 -10.55 15.90
CA ALA A 86 -17.97 -10.78 16.93
C ALA A 86 -18.57 -12.21 16.87
N LYS A 87 -18.75 -12.76 15.67
CA LYS A 87 -19.25 -14.13 15.47
C LYS A 87 -18.17 -15.19 15.67
N ALA A 88 -16.91 -14.84 15.40
CA ALA A 88 -15.78 -15.75 15.48
C ALA A 88 -15.48 -16.23 16.91
N GLY A 89 -15.85 -15.46 17.93
CA GLY A 89 -15.67 -15.85 19.33
C GLY A 89 -14.20 -16.06 19.71
N PHE A 90 -13.29 -15.23 19.18
CA PHE A 90 -11.86 -15.31 19.49
C PHE A 90 -11.62 -15.33 21.01
N ALA A 91 -10.72 -16.21 21.46
CA ALA A 91 -10.46 -16.44 22.88
C ALA A 91 -9.97 -15.18 23.62
N ASP A 92 -9.15 -14.37 22.95
CA ASP A 92 -8.58 -13.14 23.47
C ASP A 92 -8.23 -12.14 22.36
N ALA A 93 -7.72 -10.97 22.74
CA ALA A 93 -7.32 -9.92 21.81
C ALA A 93 -6.14 -10.33 20.92
N ASP A 94 -5.25 -11.20 21.40
CA ASP A 94 -4.09 -11.66 20.63
C ASP A 94 -4.52 -12.67 19.55
N ALA A 95 -5.48 -13.55 19.84
CA ALA A 95 -6.08 -14.47 18.88
C ALA A 95 -6.81 -13.69 17.77
N ARG A 96 -7.56 -12.65 18.14
CA ARG A 96 -8.16 -11.72 17.19
C ARG A 96 -7.09 -10.98 16.37
N GLY A 97 -5.99 -10.55 17.00
CA GLY A 97 -4.86 -9.88 16.35
C GLY A 97 -4.17 -10.74 15.29
N ARG A 98 -3.90 -12.03 15.61
CA ARG A 98 -3.36 -13.01 14.66
C ARG A 98 -4.27 -13.22 13.45
N ALA A 99 -5.58 -13.40 13.69
CA ALA A 99 -6.57 -13.53 12.62
C ALA A 99 -6.69 -12.26 11.77
N ALA A 100 -6.57 -11.08 12.39
CA ALA A 100 -6.57 -9.80 11.68
C ALA A 100 -5.33 -9.64 10.79
N TYR A 101 -4.15 -10.06 11.26
CA TYR A 101 -2.91 -10.06 10.47
C TYR A 101 -3.01 -11.01 9.28
N ASP A 102 -3.52 -12.22 9.50
CA ASP A 102 -3.80 -13.18 8.43
C ASP A 102 -4.64 -12.56 7.32
N LEU A 103 -5.81 -12.02 7.70
CA LEU A 103 -6.74 -11.39 6.76
C LEU A 103 -6.10 -10.19 6.05
N ALA A 104 -5.48 -9.28 6.80
CA ALA A 104 -4.90 -8.06 6.23
C ALA A 104 -3.82 -8.38 5.19
N ILE A 105 -2.91 -9.33 5.50
CA ILE A 105 -1.82 -9.70 4.59
C ILE A 105 -2.35 -10.31 3.30
N VAL A 106 -3.21 -11.34 3.36
CA VAL A 106 -3.74 -11.95 2.13
C VAL A 106 -4.62 -10.97 1.36
N SER A 107 -5.42 -10.17 2.06
CA SER A 107 -6.33 -9.21 1.43
C SER A 107 -5.56 -8.11 0.70
N VAL A 108 -4.50 -7.56 1.28
CA VAL A 108 -3.67 -6.53 0.64
C VAL A 108 -2.93 -7.09 -0.58
N LEU A 109 -2.33 -8.29 -0.49
CA LEU A 109 -1.63 -8.91 -1.63
C LEU A 109 -2.58 -9.27 -2.78
N LEU A 110 -3.84 -9.53 -2.47
CA LEU A 110 -4.89 -9.75 -3.45
C LEU A 110 -5.42 -8.46 -4.10
N ASP A 111 -5.03 -7.28 -3.62
CA ASP A 111 -5.40 -5.99 -4.21
C ASP A 111 -4.35 -5.51 -5.21
N ALA A 112 -4.39 -6.06 -6.43
CA ALA A 112 -3.52 -5.62 -7.50
C ALA A 112 -4.28 -5.06 -8.70
N GLY A 113 -5.30 -4.26 -8.42
CA GLY A 113 -6.17 -3.68 -9.45
C GLY A 113 -7.16 -4.68 -10.04
N ALA A 114 -8.44 -4.34 -9.97
CA ALA A 114 -9.51 -5.17 -10.51
C ALA A 114 -9.79 -4.92 -12.01
N GLY A 115 -9.17 -3.88 -12.60
CA GLY A 115 -9.62 -3.31 -13.87
C GLY A 115 -10.93 -2.52 -13.72
N SER A 116 -11.43 -1.97 -14.84
CA SER A 116 -12.69 -1.21 -14.88
C SER A 116 -13.93 -2.09 -14.94
N GLU A 117 -13.78 -3.34 -15.38
CA GLU A 117 -14.91 -4.23 -15.72
C GLU A 117 -15.34 -5.12 -14.56
N TRP A 118 -14.38 -5.70 -13.82
CA TRP A 118 -14.68 -6.66 -12.77
C TRP A 118 -15.57 -6.07 -11.67
N ARG A 119 -16.50 -6.88 -11.17
CA ARG A 119 -17.37 -6.55 -10.05
C ARG A 119 -17.55 -7.73 -9.11
N TYR A 120 -17.71 -7.44 -7.82
CA TYR A 120 -18.08 -8.38 -6.78
C TYR A 120 -19.56 -8.25 -6.43
N GLN A 121 -20.31 -9.34 -6.46
CA GLN A 121 -21.66 -9.39 -5.92
C GLN A 121 -21.60 -9.59 -4.40
N ASP A 122 -21.81 -8.51 -3.64
CA ASP A 122 -21.89 -8.56 -2.17
C ASP A 122 -23.22 -9.18 -1.74
N LYS A 123 -23.15 -10.33 -1.06
CA LYS A 123 -24.35 -11.03 -0.57
C LYS A 123 -25.02 -10.30 0.60
N VAL A 124 -24.27 -9.48 1.35
CA VAL A 124 -24.79 -8.77 2.53
C VAL A 124 -25.60 -7.55 2.11
N SER A 125 -25.05 -6.69 1.25
CA SER A 125 -25.77 -5.50 0.77
C SER A 125 -26.64 -5.76 -0.47
N GLY A 126 -26.43 -6.88 -1.17
CA GLY A 126 -27.07 -7.17 -2.46
C GLY A 126 -26.53 -6.35 -3.64
N ARG A 127 -25.51 -5.50 -3.40
CA ARG A 127 -24.94 -4.60 -4.41
C ARG A 127 -23.78 -5.24 -5.14
N THR A 128 -23.51 -4.67 -6.31
CA THR A 128 -22.36 -5.01 -7.14
C THR A 128 -21.26 -3.95 -6.93
N ILE A 129 -20.10 -4.37 -6.42
CA ILE A 129 -19.02 -3.47 -5.95
C ILE A 129 -17.73 -3.79 -6.73
N GLY A 130 -17.14 -2.80 -7.39
CA GLY A 130 -15.89 -2.97 -8.14
C GLY A 130 -14.65 -2.52 -7.36
N ARG A 131 -13.50 -2.51 -8.06
CA ARG A 131 -12.22 -1.95 -7.58
C ARG A 131 -11.74 -2.58 -6.25
N SER A 132 -10.93 -1.85 -5.49
CA SER A 132 -10.31 -2.30 -4.25
C SER A 132 -11.33 -2.69 -3.17
N GLU A 133 -12.45 -1.97 -3.10
CA GLU A 133 -13.55 -2.26 -2.17
C GLU A 133 -14.17 -3.64 -2.45
N GLY A 134 -14.44 -3.97 -3.72
CA GLY A 134 -14.94 -5.29 -4.10
C GLY A 134 -13.92 -6.41 -3.84
N LEU A 135 -12.63 -6.18 -4.15
CA LEU A 135 -11.56 -7.14 -3.87
C LEU A 135 -11.40 -7.42 -2.37
N ALA A 136 -11.56 -6.39 -1.53
CA ALA A 136 -11.54 -6.53 -0.09
C ALA A 136 -12.67 -7.45 0.39
N LEU A 137 -13.92 -7.18 -0.01
CA LEU A 137 -15.05 -8.04 0.38
C LEU A 137 -14.89 -9.48 -0.11
N ALA A 138 -14.45 -9.70 -1.35
CA ALA A 138 -14.18 -11.03 -1.86
C ALA A 138 -13.15 -11.78 -1.00
N SER A 139 -12.04 -11.11 -0.63
CA SER A 139 -11.02 -11.72 0.22
C SER A 139 -11.49 -11.98 1.65
N LEU A 140 -12.36 -11.11 2.21
CA LEU A 140 -12.97 -11.29 3.52
C LEU A 140 -13.92 -12.49 3.51
N ASP A 141 -14.75 -12.63 2.47
CA ASP A 141 -15.68 -13.75 2.32
C ASP A 141 -14.93 -15.08 2.12
N MET A 142 -13.85 -15.07 1.33
CA MET A 142 -12.95 -16.23 1.19
C MET A 142 -12.32 -16.63 2.53
N PHE A 143 -11.85 -15.65 3.30
CA PHE A 143 -11.29 -15.87 4.63
C PHE A 143 -12.36 -16.42 5.59
N ALA A 144 -13.55 -15.82 5.63
CA ALA A 144 -14.65 -16.26 6.48
C ALA A 144 -15.15 -17.67 6.12
N ALA A 145 -15.01 -18.08 4.86
CA ALA A 145 -15.32 -19.42 4.37
C ALA A 145 -14.22 -20.45 4.66
N GLY A 146 -13.10 -20.06 5.28
CA GLY A 146 -11.99 -20.94 5.59
C GLY A 146 -11.12 -21.32 4.40
N LEU A 147 -11.21 -20.60 3.27
CA LEU A 147 -10.46 -20.94 2.05
C LEU A 147 -8.94 -21.01 2.29
N PHE A 148 -8.44 -20.13 3.15
CA PHE A 148 -7.01 -20.02 3.45
C PHE A 148 -6.58 -20.86 4.65
N SER A 149 -7.49 -21.60 5.29
CA SER A 149 -7.18 -22.44 6.45
C SER A 149 -6.86 -23.88 6.03
N SER A 150 -5.89 -24.50 6.71
CA SER A 150 -5.66 -25.95 6.63
C SER A 150 -6.43 -26.74 7.69
N ASP A 151 -7.17 -26.07 8.57
CA ASP A 151 -7.97 -26.65 9.64
C ASP A 151 -9.44 -26.20 9.52
N SER A 152 -10.34 -27.15 9.21
CA SER A 152 -11.77 -26.85 9.05
C SER A 152 -12.47 -26.47 10.35
N SER A 153 -11.87 -26.73 11.51
CA SER A 153 -12.38 -26.31 12.81
C SER A 153 -11.99 -24.88 13.20
N ASP A 154 -11.01 -24.30 12.49
CA ASP A 154 -10.52 -22.94 12.68
C ASP A 154 -10.50 -22.20 11.33
N PRO A 155 -11.67 -21.74 10.82
CA PRO A 155 -11.77 -21.12 9.50
C PRO A 155 -11.18 -19.70 9.44
N TYR A 156 -11.04 -19.01 10.58
CA TYR A 156 -10.61 -17.61 10.64
C TYR A 156 -9.09 -17.47 10.77
N ARG A 157 -8.37 -18.20 9.91
CA ARG A 157 -6.91 -18.20 9.82
C ARG A 157 -6.44 -18.38 8.38
N VAL A 158 -5.17 -18.06 8.16
CA VAL A 158 -4.44 -18.29 6.91
C VAL A 158 -3.24 -19.16 7.21
N ASP A 159 -3.11 -20.33 6.59
CA ASP A 159 -1.96 -21.22 6.78
C ASP A 159 -1.04 -21.22 5.57
N ALA A 160 0.27 -21.18 5.80
CA ALA A 160 1.29 -21.35 4.77
C ALA A 160 1.04 -22.61 3.91
N LYS A 161 0.64 -23.70 4.57
CA LYS A 161 0.29 -24.97 3.93
C LYS A 161 -0.93 -24.87 3.01
N ALA A 162 -1.94 -24.07 3.34
CA ALA A 162 -3.12 -23.86 2.49
C ALA A 162 -2.77 -22.92 1.33
N LEU A 163 -2.07 -21.84 1.62
CA LEU A 163 -1.59 -20.88 0.62
C LEU A 163 -0.81 -21.57 -0.49
N ARG A 164 0.15 -22.46 -0.18
CA ARG A 164 0.96 -23.18 -1.19
C ARG A 164 0.16 -24.08 -2.14
N ARG A 165 -1.06 -24.48 -1.76
CA ARG A 165 -1.93 -25.34 -2.58
C ARG A 165 -3.01 -24.55 -3.31
N LEU A 166 -3.06 -23.23 -3.16
CA LEU A 166 -4.12 -22.43 -3.74
C LEU A 166 -3.93 -22.37 -5.26
N ASP A 167 -4.96 -22.82 -5.99
CA ASP A 167 -4.99 -22.75 -7.44
C ASP A 167 -5.81 -21.56 -7.95
N THR A 168 -5.54 -21.17 -9.20
CA THR A 168 -6.21 -20.06 -9.88
C THR A 168 -7.74 -20.26 -9.91
N GLN A 169 -8.23 -21.48 -10.13
CA GLN A 169 -9.66 -21.74 -10.29
C GLN A 169 -10.43 -21.51 -8.99
N THR A 170 -9.88 -21.96 -7.87
CA THR A 170 -10.44 -21.74 -6.54
C THR A 170 -10.49 -20.25 -6.21
N LEU A 171 -9.42 -19.53 -6.54
CA LEU A 171 -9.37 -18.08 -6.38
C LEU A 171 -10.38 -17.37 -7.31
N ALA A 172 -10.57 -17.87 -8.54
CA ALA A 172 -11.57 -17.37 -9.48
C ALA A 172 -12.98 -17.45 -8.87
N LEU A 173 -13.33 -18.58 -8.26
CA LEU A 173 -14.63 -18.78 -7.63
C LEU A 173 -14.86 -17.78 -6.49
N GLY A 174 -13.86 -17.57 -5.64
CA GLY A 174 -13.96 -16.60 -4.55
C GLY A 174 -14.09 -15.15 -5.01
N PHE A 175 -13.41 -14.79 -6.11
CA PHE A 175 -13.57 -13.50 -6.78
C PHE A 175 -14.78 -13.41 -7.72
N GLN A 176 -15.55 -14.48 -7.87
CA GLN A 176 -16.65 -14.54 -8.85
C GLN A 176 -16.17 -14.21 -10.28
N ALA A 177 -14.91 -14.56 -10.60
CA ALA A 177 -14.28 -14.25 -11.87
C ALA A 177 -14.62 -15.33 -12.91
N HIS A 178 -15.12 -14.90 -14.07
CA HIS A 178 -15.43 -15.74 -15.22
C HIS A 178 -15.41 -14.89 -16.50
N ALA A 179 -15.69 -15.48 -17.66
CA ALA A 179 -15.64 -14.76 -18.95
C ALA A 179 -16.54 -13.51 -19.02
N GLY A 180 -17.66 -13.50 -18.27
CA GLY A 180 -18.59 -12.36 -18.19
C GLY A 180 -18.29 -11.38 -17.04
N ASN A 181 -17.30 -11.70 -16.20
CA ASN A 181 -16.83 -10.86 -15.10
C ASN A 181 -15.31 -11.02 -14.96
N PRO A 182 -14.53 -10.55 -15.95
CA PRO A 182 -13.10 -10.86 -16.03
C PRO A 182 -12.31 -10.11 -14.97
N LEU A 183 -11.52 -10.84 -14.17
CA LEU A 183 -10.54 -10.26 -13.25
C LEU A 183 -9.13 -10.38 -13.84
N LEU A 184 -8.42 -9.25 -13.93
CA LEU A 184 -7.04 -9.22 -14.42
C LEU A 184 -6.08 -9.93 -13.46
N ALA A 185 -5.02 -10.51 -14.03
CA ALA A 185 -3.86 -11.08 -13.34
C ALA A 185 -4.17 -12.17 -12.29
N LEU A 186 -5.25 -12.92 -12.46
CA LEU A 186 -5.67 -13.94 -11.47
C LEU A 186 -4.58 -15.01 -11.20
N ASP A 187 -3.90 -15.49 -12.24
CA ASP A 187 -2.76 -16.43 -12.08
C ASP A 187 -1.63 -15.82 -11.25
N GLY A 188 -1.34 -14.53 -11.46
CA GLY A 188 -0.36 -13.78 -10.69
C GLY A 188 -0.72 -13.71 -9.21
N ARG A 189 -2.02 -13.59 -8.88
CA ARG A 189 -2.53 -13.58 -7.50
C ARG A 189 -2.33 -14.93 -6.81
N ALA A 190 -2.72 -16.02 -7.47
CA ALA A 190 -2.52 -17.36 -6.92
C ALA A 190 -1.02 -17.64 -6.71
N ALA A 191 -0.19 -17.34 -7.71
CA ALA A 191 1.26 -17.51 -7.60
C ALA A 191 1.90 -16.65 -6.50
N LEU A 192 1.40 -15.44 -6.27
CA LEU A 192 1.87 -14.56 -5.17
C LEU A 192 1.52 -15.15 -3.80
N LEU A 193 0.30 -15.67 -3.62
CA LEU A 193 -0.10 -16.34 -2.38
C LEU A 193 0.67 -17.65 -2.16
N ASN A 194 0.96 -18.41 -3.23
CA ASN A 194 1.79 -19.60 -3.13
C ASN A 194 3.20 -19.26 -2.63
N ARG A 195 3.82 -18.21 -3.18
CA ARG A 195 5.12 -17.70 -2.73
C ARG A 195 5.08 -17.15 -1.30
N LEU A 196 3.97 -16.53 -0.88
CA LEU A 196 3.78 -16.15 0.52
C LEU A 196 3.86 -17.39 1.42
N GLY A 197 3.18 -18.48 1.08
CA GLY A 197 3.26 -19.72 1.85
C GLY A 197 4.67 -20.31 1.92
N GLU A 198 5.42 -20.30 0.82
CA GLU A 198 6.83 -20.72 0.79
C GLU A 198 7.74 -19.83 1.64
N GLU A 199 7.56 -18.51 1.55
CA GLU A 199 8.36 -17.54 2.29
C GLU A 199 8.08 -17.60 3.79
N LEU A 200 6.84 -17.80 4.22
CA LEU A 200 6.50 -18.03 5.63
C LEU A 200 7.25 -19.24 6.19
N GLU A 201 7.24 -20.38 5.48
CA GLU A 201 8.00 -21.58 5.89
C GLU A 201 9.50 -21.31 5.99
N ARG A 202 10.07 -20.57 5.02
CA ARG A 202 11.50 -20.19 5.02
C ARG A 202 11.85 -19.34 6.24
N GLN A 203 10.92 -18.53 6.72
CA GLN A 203 11.04 -17.68 7.91
C GLN A 203 10.72 -18.44 9.21
N GLY A 204 10.42 -19.74 9.15
CA GLY A 204 10.03 -20.55 10.30
C GLY A 204 8.62 -20.25 10.82
N MET A 205 7.76 -19.67 9.99
CA MET A 205 6.38 -19.31 10.30
C MET A 205 5.40 -20.31 9.68
N THR A 206 4.29 -20.51 10.36
CA THR A 206 3.18 -21.36 9.92
C THR A 206 2.03 -20.57 9.30
N ARG A 207 1.88 -19.30 9.69
CA ARG A 207 0.84 -18.37 9.22
C ARG A 207 1.32 -16.92 9.22
N PRO A 208 0.73 -16.02 8.42
CA PRO A 208 1.04 -14.59 8.49
C PRO A 208 0.86 -13.99 9.89
N GLY A 209 -0.09 -14.50 10.67
CA GLY A 209 -0.38 -14.12 12.05
C GLY A 209 0.78 -14.34 13.01
N ASP A 210 1.76 -15.19 12.69
CA ASP A 210 2.96 -15.34 13.52
C ASP A 210 3.80 -14.04 13.56
N LEU A 211 3.61 -13.15 12.57
CA LEU A 211 4.24 -11.83 12.56
C LEU A 211 3.64 -10.91 13.63
N PHE A 212 2.35 -11.07 13.97
CA PHE A 212 1.73 -10.36 15.09
C PHE A 212 2.42 -10.72 16.40
N ASP A 213 2.68 -12.01 16.64
CA ASP A 213 3.36 -12.47 17.85
C ASP A 213 4.80 -11.94 17.93
N ARG A 214 5.53 -11.89 16.80
CA ARG A 214 6.86 -11.26 16.74
C ARG A 214 6.83 -9.80 17.17
N PHE A 215 5.85 -9.03 16.67
CA PHE A 215 5.72 -7.63 17.07
C PHE A 215 5.27 -7.46 18.53
N ARG A 216 4.36 -8.32 19.02
CA ARG A 216 3.97 -8.34 20.44
C ARG A 216 5.18 -8.62 21.34
N GLN A 217 6.05 -9.54 20.93
CA GLN A 217 7.28 -9.86 21.65
C GLN A 217 8.27 -8.68 21.66
N VAL A 218 8.44 -7.95 20.55
CA VAL A 218 9.32 -6.77 20.52
C VAL A 218 8.75 -5.62 21.35
N ALA A 219 7.41 -5.50 21.43
CA ALA A 219 6.72 -4.47 22.19
C ALA A 219 6.59 -4.82 23.69
N GLU A 220 7.65 -5.33 24.35
CA GLU A 220 7.59 -5.74 25.77
C GLU A 220 7.15 -4.61 26.71
N THR A 221 7.44 -3.36 26.34
CA THR A 221 7.03 -2.14 27.07
C THR A 221 5.67 -1.58 26.62
N GLY A 222 4.94 -2.33 25.78
CA GLY A 222 3.65 -1.94 25.22
C GLY A 222 3.73 -0.99 24.03
N THR A 223 4.94 -0.68 23.53
CA THR A 223 5.15 0.28 22.43
C THR A 223 6.07 -0.26 21.34
N ILE A 224 5.81 0.08 20.08
CA ILE A 224 6.65 -0.25 18.92
C ILE A 224 6.68 0.90 17.90
N ARG A 225 7.82 1.14 17.25
CA ARG A 225 7.94 2.18 16.20
C ARG A 225 7.40 1.67 14.86
N ALA A 226 6.68 2.51 14.13
CA ALA A 226 6.15 2.16 12.82
C ALA A 226 7.25 1.81 11.78
N SER A 227 8.42 2.45 11.83
CA SER A 227 9.55 2.12 10.96
C SER A 227 10.09 0.70 11.17
N HIS A 228 10.05 0.18 12.40
CA HIS A 228 10.42 -1.19 12.70
C HIS A 228 9.42 -2.17 12.08
N LEU A 229 8.10 -1.87 12.17
CA LEU A 229 7.08 -2.69 11.52
C LEU A 229 7.33 -2.84 10.02
N LEU A 230 7.62 -1.74 9.31
CA LEU A 230 7.94 -1.80 7.88
C LEU A 230 9.23 -2.60 7.60
N GLY A 231 10.28 -2.41 8.42
CA GLY A 231 11.53 -3.15 8.27
C GLY A 231 11.32 -4.66 8.36
N GLU A 232 10.56 -5.12 9.35
CA GLU A 232 10.23 -6.54 9.54
C GLU A 232 9.31 -7.06 8.43
N VAL A 233 8.33 -6.28 7.98
CA VAL A 233 7.49 -6.64 6.82
C VAL A 233 8.34 -6.84 5.57
N LEU A 234 9.29 -5.94 5.31
CA LEU A 234 10.18 -6.03 4.15
C LEU A 234 11.17 -7.21 4.26
N ALA A 235 11.71 -7.45 5.44
CA ALA A 235 12.64 -8.56 5.68
C ALA A 235 11.93 -9.93 5.63
N THR A 236 10.71 -10.01 6.15
CA THR A 236 9.93 -11.26 6.23
C THR A 236 9.26 -11.58 4.91
N LEU A 237 8.70 -10.59 4.21
CA LEU A 237 7.90 -10.81 3.00
C LEU A 237 8.64 -10.44 1.71
N GLY A 238 9.87 -9.96 1.77
CA GLY A 238 10.62 -9.52 0.58
C GLY A 238 10.78 -10.60 -0.51
N GLY A 239 10.82 -11.87 -0.11
CA GLY A 239 10.94 -13.02 -1.01
C GLY A 239 9.69 -13.33 -1.85
N ILE A 240 8.52 -12.78 -1.51
CA ILE A 240 7.27 -13.09 -2.24
C ILE A 240 7.20 -12.45 -3.63
N TRP A 241 7.96 -11.38 -3.84
CA TRP A 241 7.94 -10.63 -5.09
C TRP A 241 8.75 -11.37 -6.14
N PRO A 242 8.20 -11.60 -7.35
CA PRO A 242 8.98 -12.19 -8.44
C PRO A 242 10.20 -11.30 -8.69
N SER A 243 11.39 -11.85 -8.47
CA SER A 243 12.65 -11.10 -8.36
C SER A 243 12.87 -10.13 -9.52
N ARG A 244 13.00 -8.83 -9.22
CA ARG A 244 13.43 -7.80 -10.18
C ARG A 244 14.86 -7.31 -9.92
N MET A 245 15.25 -7.18 -8.65
CA MET A 245 16.56 -6.68 -8.25
C MET A 245 17.04 -7.26 -6.92
N MET A 246 18.22 -7.90 -6.92
CA MET A 246 18.84 -8.50 -5.73
C MET A 246 20.34 -8.17 -5.60
N PRO A 247 20.73 -6.88 -5.49
CA PRO A 247 22.13 -6.52 -5.32
C PRO A 247 22.62 -7.02 -3.95
N GLY A 248 23.76 -7.72 -3.95
CA GLY A 248 24.28 -8.34 -2.73
C GLY A 248 23.34 -9.38 -2.12
N GLY A 249 22.44 -9.98 -2.91
CA GLY A 249 21.48 -10.99 -2.42
C GLY A 249 20.30 -10.43 -1.60
N VAL A 250 20.17 -9.11 -1.47
CA VAL A 250 19.08 -8.47 -0.73
C VAL A 250 17.89 -8.24 -1.66
N HIS A 251 16.71 -8.79 -1.33
CA HIS A 251 15.47 -8.53 -2.06
C HIS A 251 15.02 -7.09 -1.81
N LEU A 252 15.17 -6.21 -2.81
CA LEU A 252 14.80 -4.79 -2.69
C LEU A 252 13.36 -4.49 -3.12
N GLY A 253 12.56 -5.49 -3.45
CA GLY A 253 11.15 -5.34 -3.78
C GLY A 253 10.88 -4.23 -4.79
N ASP A 254 10.02 -3.27 -4.40
CA ASP A 254 9.66 -2.09 -5.19
C ASP A 254 10.76 -1.02 -5.11
N THR A 255 11.87 -1.29 -5.79
CA THR A 255 13.03 -0.41 -5.94
C THR A 255 13.45 -0.32 -7.41
N TRP A 256 13.63 0.91 -7.91
CA TRP A 256 13.85 1.19 -9.32
C TRP A 256 15.12 1.99 -9.59
N ARG A 257 15.43 2.19 -10.87
CA ARG A 257 16.65 2.88 -11.29
C ARG A 257 16.39 4.32 -11.73
N HIS A 258 17.21 5.25 -11.22
CA HIS A 258 17.29 6.62 -11.73
C HIS A 258 18.74 7.11 -11.69
N HIS A 259 19.31 7.50 -12.83
CA HIS A 259 20.77 7.71 -12.94
C HIS A 259 21.32 8.92 -12.14
N LEU A 260 20.47 9.86 -11.75
CA LEU A 260 20.89 11.04 -10.95
C LEU A 260 20.91 10.80 -9.43
N ILE A 261 20.46 9.64 -8.96
CA ILE A 261 20.23 9.41 -7.53
C ILE A 261 21.42 8.73 -6.87
N ALA A 262 21.80 9.21 -5.68
CA ALA A 262 22.86 8.66 -4.84
C ALA A 262 24.21 8.47 -5.58
N PRO A 263 24.69 9.44 -6.38
CA PRO A 263 25.88 9.27 -7.19
C PRO A 263 27.11 8.98 -6.31
N GLY A 264 27.96 8.06 -6.75
CA GLY A 264 29.19 7.69 -6.03
C GLY A 264 28.99 6.75 -4.84
N THR A 265 27.77 6.28 -4.56
CA THR A 265 27.50 5.31 -3.49
C THR A 265 27.35 3.87 -4.04
N PRO A 266 27.51 2.82 -3.22
CA PRO A 266 27.20 1.45 -3.62
C PRO A 266 25.73 1.25 -4.07
N ALA A 267 24.82 2.08 -3.55
CA ALA A 267 23.40 2.12 -3.90
C ALA A 267 23.09 3.11 -5.05
N ALA A 268 24.09 3.53 -5.82
CA ALA A 268 23.93 4.49 -6.89
C ALA A 268 22.81 4.09 -7.86
N GLY A 269 21.94 5.07 -8.08
CA GLY A 269 20.76 5.01 -8.91
C GLY A 269 19.61 4.18 -8.36
N LEU A 270 19.64 3.70 -7.11
CA LEU A 270 18.54 2.92 -6.53
C LEU A 270 17.54 3.83 -5.80
N VAL A 271 16.26 3.72 -6.19
CA VAL A 271 15.15 4.50 -5.62
C VAL A 271 14.11 3.52 -5.04
N PRO A 272 14.09 3.29 -3.71
CA PRO A 272 13.10 2.45 -3.07
C PRO A 272 11.78 3.20 -2.86
N PHE A 273 10.66 2.50 -3.03
CA PHE A 273 9.32 3.02 -2.71
C PHE A 273 8.56 2.12 -1.75
N HIS A 274 8.68 0.79 -1.93
CA HIS A 274 8.02 -0.21 -1.09
C HIS A 274 6.51 0.03 -0.89
N LYS A 275 5.82 0.59 -1.89
CA LYS A 275 4.47 1.19 -1.70
C LYS A 275 3.48 0.21 -1.11
N LEU A 276 3.41 -1.00 -1.64
CA LEU A 276 2.45 -2.01 -1.19
C LEU A 276 2.80 -2.52 0.21
N SER A 277 4.08 -2.72 0.52
CA SER A 277 4.55 -3.06 1.86
C SER A 277 4.28 -1.95 2.87
N GLN A 278 4.40 -0.68 2.49
CA GLN A 278 4.02 0.46 3.35
C GLN A 278 2.52 0.48 3.64
N TRP A 279 1.68 0.26 2.62
CA TRP A 279 0.23 0.20 2.82
C TRP A 279 -0.19 -1.02 3.66
N LEU A 280 0.48 -2.15 3.46
CA LEU A 280 0.33 -3.31 4.34
C LEU A 280 0.68 -2.94 5.78
N THR A 281 1.83 -2.28 6.01
CA THR A 281 2.23 -1.84 7.35
C THR A 281 1.17 -0.94 7.99
N TYR A 282 0.61 0.04 7.28
CA TYR A 282 -0.52 0.83 7.81
C TYR A 282 -1.72 -0.05 8.22
N SER A 283 -1.99 -1.12 7.46
CA SER A 283 -3.05 -2.09 7.75
C SER A 283 -2.75 -3.01 8.94
N LEU A 284 -1.49 -3.11 9.36
CA LEU A 284 -1.07 -3.93 10.51
C LEU A 284 -1.01 -3.13 11.83
N ILE A 285 -1.08 -1.80 11.77
CA ILE A 285 -1.06 -0.94 12.97
C ILE A 285 -2.29 -1.14 13.85
N GLU A 286 -3.49 -1.05 13.27
CA GLU A 286 -4.72 -1.09 14.07
C GLU A 286 -4.92 -2.42 14.81
N PRO A 287 -4.64 -3.61 14.22
CA PRO A 287 -4.72 -4.86 14.96
C PRO A 287 -3.81 -4.94 16.18
N LEU A 288 -2.60 -4.35 16.13
CA LEU A 288 -1.73 -4.24 17.31
C LEU A 288 -2.35 -3.33 18.37
N GLN A 289 -2.91 -2.19 17.95
CA GLN A 289 -3.59 -1.25 18.85
C GLN A 289 -4.82 -1.88 19.52
N TRP A 290 -5.61 -2.68 18.78
CA TRP A 290 -6.74 -3.42 19.34
C TRP A 290 -6.32 -4.46 20.40
N ALA A 291 -5.07 -4.94 20.33
CA ALA A 291 -4.45 -5.83 21.31
C ALA A 291 -3.67 -5.09 22.41
N GLY A 292 -3.79 -3.77 22.49
CA GLY A 292 -3.18 -2.95 23.54
C GLY A 292 -1.70 -2.58 23.30
N VAL A 293 -1.18 -2.75 22.08
CA VAL A 293 0.16 -2.26 21.71
C VAL A 293 0.05 -0.89 21.07
N SER A 294 0.74 0.10 21.64
CA SER A 294 0.85 1.42 21.05
C SER A 294 1.88 1.41 19.91
N VAL A 295 1.44 1.79 18.71
CA VAL A 295 2.37 2.07 17.60
C VAL A 295 2.65 3.56 17.58
N VAL A 296 3.91 3.92 17.76
CA VAL A 296 4.38 5.31 17.78
C VAL A 296 5.11 5.67 16.49
N GLU A 297 5.28 6.97 16.26
CA GLU A 297 6.15 7.49 15.19
C GLU A 297 5.66 7.05 13.80
N ILE A 298 4.33 7.02 13.64
CA ILE A 298 3.65 6.59 12.40
C ILE A 298 4.09 7.45 11.21
N ASP A 299 4.38 8.73 11.44
CA ASP A 299 4.86 9.69 10.41
C ASP A 299 6.30 9.37 9.93
N GLU A 300 7.01 8.40 10.54
CA GLU A 300 8.23 7.84 9.95
C GLU A 300 7.95 7.10 8.64
N LEU A 301 6.77 6.46 8.51
CA LEU A 301 6.31 5.90 7.25
C LEU A 301 6.01 7.02 6.25
N THR A 302 6.00 6.71 4.95
CA THR A 302 5.91 7.74 3.91
C THR A 302 4.53 7.83 3.28
N GLY A 303 4.32 8.87 2.48
CA GLY A 303 3.22 8.93 1.53
C GLY A 303 3.29 7.75 0.55
N LEU A 304 2.15 7.36 -0.02
CA LEU A 304 2.08 6.24 -0.96
C LEU A 304 2.10 6.76 -2.40
N PRO A 305 3.14 6.46 -3.21
CA PRO A 305 3.26 6.97 -4.56
C PRO A 305 2.48 6.09 -5.56
N GLU A 306 1.17 5.99 -5.34
CA GLU A 306 0.25 5.41 -6.31
C GLU A 306 -0.44 6.49 -7.16
N TYR A 307 -1.19 6.04 -8.16
CA TYR A 307 -1.67 6.88 -9.24
C TYR A 307 -2.71 7.93 -8.81
N ARG A 308 -3.42 7.76 -7.68
CA ARG A 308 -4.34 8.76 -7.13
C ARG A 308 -3.57 9.90 -6.50
N ASN A 309 -2.61 9.62 -5.62
CA ASN A 309 -1.77 10.63 -4.99
C ASN A 309 -0.85 11.33 -6.01
N GLY A 310 -0.21 10.56 -6.90
CA GLY A 310 0.61 11.15 -7.96
C GLY A 310 -0.25 11.91 -8.98
N GLY A 311 -1.46 11.43 -9.24
CA GLY A 311 -2.41 12.06 -10.15
C GLY A 311 -2.93 13.38 -9.62
N LEU A 312 -3.21 13.47 -8.31
CA LEU A 312 -3.56 14.71 -7.62
C LEU A 312 -2.53 15.81 -7.90
N LEU A 313 -1.24 15.49 -7.78
CA LEU A 313 -0.17 16.48 -7.97
C LEU A 313 -0.09 17.00 -9.42
N LEU A 314 -0.36 16.14 -10.40
CA LEU A 314 -0.46 16.54 -11.81
C LEU A 314 -1.71 17.38 -12.07
N ASP A 315 -2.87 16.90 -11.62
CA ASP A 315 -4.16 17.53 -11.86
C ASP A 315 -4.32 18.88 -11.15
N CYS A 316 -3.70 19.06 -9.98
CA CYS A 316 -3.64 20.36 -9.29
C CYS A 316 -2.58 21.32 -9.88
N GLY A 317 -1.72 20.81 -10.77
CA GLY A 317 -0.65 21.57 -11.43
C GLY A 317 0.63 21.71 -10.61
N VAL A 318 0.78 20.98 -9.50
CA VAL A 318 2.03 20.96 -8.71
C VAL A 318 3.17 20.31 -9.50
N LEU A 319 2.84 19.27 -10.26
CA LEU A 319 3.73 18.63 -11.21
C LEU A 319 3.30 18.95 -12.64
N LEU A 320 4.26 19.28 -13.49
CA LEU A 320 4.04 19.56 -14.91
C LEU A 320 4.98 18.71 -15.75
N LEU A 321 4.43 18.04 -16.77
CA LEU A 321 5.22 17.32 -17.76
C LEU A 321 6.03 18.31 -18.60
N LYS A 322 7.32 18.02 -18.80
CA LYS A 322 8.17 18.77 -19.73
C LYS A 322 7.77 18.50 -21.19
N ASP A 323 7.40 17.27 -21.52
CA ASP A 323 6.77 16.89 -22.78
C ASP A 323 5.29 16.50 -22.56
N PRO A 324 4.31 17.35 -22.93
CA PRO A 324 2.89 17.03 -22.81
C PRO A 324 2.46 15.76 -23.56
N ALA A 325 3.22 15.31 -24.57
CA ALA A 325 2.91 14.08 -25.31
C ALA A 325 3.03 12.82 -24.44
N ASP A 326 3.78 12.88 -23.33
CA ASP A 326 3.91 11.75 -22.42
C ASP A 326 2.60 11.41 -21.68
N ALA A 327 1.66 12.34 -21.57
CA ALA A 327 0.32 12.06 -21.04
C ALA A 327 -0.48 11.08 -21.92
N GLN A 328 -0.15 10.97 -23.21
CA GLN A 328 -0.85 10.11 -24.18
C GLN A 328 -0.18 8.74 -24.35
N ARG A 329 0.95 8.50 -23.68
CA ARG A 329 1.72 7.26 -23.77
C ARG A 329 1.48 6.39 -22.54
N ALA A 330 1.57 5.07 -22.74
CA ALA A 330 1.63 4.12 -21.64
C ALA A 330 3.09 3.94 -21.22
N HIS A 331 3.36 4.01 -19.92
CA HIS A 331 4.72 3.95 -19.37
C HIS A 331 4.93 2.72 -18.51
N GLU A 332 6.06 2.04 -18.71
CA GLU A 332 6.50 0.96 -17.82
C GLU A 332 6.76 1.48 -16.42
N ALA A 333 6.42 0.69 -15.40
CA ALA A 333 6.59 1.08 -14.00
C ALA A 333 8.04 1.47 -13.62
N GLY A 334 9.03 0.89 -14.32
CA GLY A 334 10.45 1.17 -14.12
C GLY A 334 11.04 2.25 -15.03
N SER A 335 10.24 2.88 -15.88
CA SER A 335 10.69 3.98 -16.73
C SER A 335 11.06 5.21 -15.89
N THR A 336 11.99 6.03 -16.38
CA THR A 336 12.49 7.19 -15.63
C THR A 336 11.38 8.18 -15.29
N ILE A 337 10.40 8.39 -16.18
CA ILE A 337 9.23 9.24 -15.91
C ILE A 337 8.41 8.72 -14.73
N VAL A 338 8.15 7.42 -14.64
CA VAL A 338 7.39 6.85 -13.52
C VAL A 338 8.19 6.93 -12.22
N VAL A 339 9.50 6.70 -12.28
CA VAL A 339 10.37 6.80 -11.08
C VAL A 339 10.47 8.24 -10.58
N GLU A 340 10.65 9.23 -11.47
CA GLU A 340 10.61 10.65 -11.11
C GLU A 340 9.25 11.01 -10.48
N TRP A 341 8.15 10.64 -11.15
CA TRP A 341 6.79 10.95 -10.68
C TRP A 341 6.51 10.38 -9.30
N ARG A 342 6.86 9.10 -9.07
CA ARG A 342 6.65 8.43 -7.77
C ARG A 342 7.51 9.04 -6.67
N ALA A 343 8.78 9.35 -6.95
CA ALA A 343 9.68 9.97 -5.96
C ALA A 343 9.23 11.39 -5.60
N LEU A 344 8.84 12.20 -6.59
CA LEU A 344 8.23 13.51 -6.34
C LEU A 344 6.93 13.39 -5.56
N THR A 345 6.10 12.38 -5.86
CA THR A 345 4.87 12.13 -5.11
C THR A 345 5.15 11.91 -3.63
N VAL A 346 6.11 11.05 -3.27
CA VAL A 346 6.48 10.85 -1.85
C VAL A 346 6.89 12.17 -1.19
N ALA A 347 7.78 12.94 -1.82
CA ALA A 347 8.30 14.17 -1.23
C ALA A 347 7.22 15.26 -1.09
N LEU A 348 6.37 15.44 -2.11
CA LEU A 348 5.34 16.47 -2.12
C LEU A 348 4.15 16.12 -1.22
N LEU A 349 3.89 14.84 -0.95
CA LEU A 349 2.92 14.42 0.07
C LEU A 349 3.36 14.81 1.49
N ASP A 350 4.65 14.77 1.80
CA ASP A 350 5.17 15.25 3.09
C ASP A 350 4.88 16.77 3.25
N GLU A 351 5.06 17.56 2.17
CA GLU A 351 4.76 19.00 2.16
C GLU A 351 3.26 19.29 2.28
N ILE A 352 2.41 18.58 1.53
CA ILE A 352 0.95 18.70 1.67
C ILE A 352 0.53 18.33 3.09
N GLY A 353 1.06 17.25 3.66
CA GLY A 353 0.78 16.83 5.03
C GLY A 353 1.19 17.89 6.05
N ARG A 354 2.33 18.57 5.85
CA ARG A 354 2.76 19.71 6.67
C ARG A 354 1.75 20.85 6.61
N ILE A 355 1.36 21.32 5.42
CA ILE A 355 0.41 22.42 5.23
C ILE A 355 -0.97 22.08 5.82
N VAL A 356 -1.46 20.86 5.58
CA VAL A 356 -2.74 20.37 6.13
C VAL A 356 -2.73 20.43 7.66
N ARG A 357 -1.65 19.95 8.30
CA ARG A 357 -1.49 19.98 9.76
C ARG A 357 -1.45 21.39 10.31
N GLU A 358 -0.69 22.29 9.69
CA GLU A 358 -0.60 23.70 10.09
C GLU A 358 -1.97 24.38 10.08
N ARG A 359 -2.74 24.17 8.99
CA ARG A 359 -4.07 24.76 8.84
C ARG A 359 -5.13 24.17 9.76
N LEU A 360 -4.94 22.93 10.22
CA LEU A 360 -5.83 22.28 11.19
C LEU A 360 -5.34 22.44 12.64
N GLY A 361 -4.17 23.03 12.86
CA GLY A 361 -3.55 23.13 14.19
C GLY A 361 -3.26 21.77 14.84
N ARG A 362 -2.85 20.78 14.04
CA ARG A 362 -2.60 19.39 14.49
C ARG A 362 -1.12 19.03 14.44
N SER A 363 -0.68 18.22 15.39
CA SER A 363 0.67 17.67 15.39
C SER A 363 0.82 16.48 14.42
N ARG A 364 2.05 16.00 14.22
CA ARG A 364 2.33 14.77 13.43
C ARG A 364 1.78 13.52 14.10
N GLU A 365 1.65 13.53 15.42
CA GLU A 365 1.12 12.43 16.22
C GLU A 365 -0.42 12.38 16.16
N GLU A 366 -1.09 13.53 16.19
CA GLU A 366 -2.56 13.60 16.08
C GLU A 366 -3.05 13.30 14.65
N LEU A 367 -2.33 13.81 13.66
CA LEU A 367 -2.64 13.70 12.24
C LEU A 367 -1.40 13.24 11.44
N PRO A 368 -0.96 11.98 11.63
CA PRO A 368 0.13 11.41 10.84
C PRO A 368 -0.25 11.34 9.37
N LEU A 369 0.75 11.27 8.50
CA LEU A 369 0.54 11.23 7.05
C LEU A 369 -0.44 10.13 6.63
N ALA A 370 -0.44 8.97 7.30
CA ALA A 370 -1.41 7.89 7.09
C ALA A 370 -2.89 8.33 7.13
N LYS A 371 -3.24 9.30 7.98
CA LYS A 371 -4.58 9.87 8.07
C LYS A 371 -4.82 10.91 6.97
N VAL A 372 -3.82 11.73 6.66
CA VAL A 372 -3.88 12.71 5.55
C VAL A 372 -4.08 12.00 4.21
N LEU A 373 -3.54 10.79 4.05
CA LEU A 373 -3.76 9.97 2.86
C LEU A 373 -5.22 9.55 2.71
N GLU A 374 -5.84 8.97 3.74
CA GLU A 374 -7.18 8.36 3.69
C GLU A 374 -8.26 9.38 3.32
N GLY A 375 -8.49 10.35 4.20
CA GLY A 375 -9.51 11.37 3.99
C GLY A 375 -9.08 12.52 3.08
N GLY A 376 -7.78 12.65 2.82
CA GLY A 376 -7.20 13.75 2.08
C GLY A 376 -6.71 13.33 0.70
N THR A 377 -5.41 13.13 0.53
CA THR A 377 -4.77 13.14 -0.80
C THR A 377 -5.27 12.03 -1.72
N TRP A 378 -5.56 10.83 -1.19
CA TRP A 378 -6.06 9.73 -2.01
C TRP A 378 -7.50 9.97 -2.47
N ALA A 379 -8.37 10.42 -1.56
CA ALA A 379 -9.76 10.79 -1.87
C ALA A 379 -9.82 12.01 -2.80
N ALA A 380 -8.98 13.02 -2.56
CA ALA A 380 -8.84 14.20 -3.39
C ALA A 380 -8.37 13.84 -4.80
N GLY A 381 -7.37 12.98 -4.94
CA GLY A 381 -6.92 12.46 -6.23
C GLY A 381 -8.02 11.71 -6.99
N ARG A 382 -8.87 10.96 -6.29
CA ARG A 382 -10.06 10.33 -6.87
C ARG A 382 -11.09 11.36 -7.35
N ARG A 383 -11.34 12.39 -6.54
CA ARG A 383 -12.30 13.47 -6.81
C ARG A 383 -11.87 14.31 -8.02
N ILE A 384 -10.62 14.79 -8.06
CA ILE A 384 -10.16 15.65 -9.15
C ILE A 384 -10.06 14.88 -10.47
N ALA A 385 -9.65 13.62 -10.44
CA ALA A 385 -9.59 12.80 -11.63
C ALA A 385 -10.98 12.62 -12.27
N ALA A 386 -12.03 12.45 -11.44
CA ALA A 386 -13.41 12.35 -11.91
C ALA A 386 -13.96 13.69 -12.46
N GLN A 387 -13.46 14.83 -11.96
CA GLN A 387 -13.80 16.16 -12.49
C GLN A 387 -13.13 16.42 -13.84
N MET A 388 -11.90 15.92 -14.04
CA MET A 388 -11.11 16.20 -15.24
C MET A 388 -11.34 15.20 -16.38
N ARG A 389 -11.68 13.95 -16.08
CA ARG A 389 -11.74 12.87 -17.07
C ARG A 389 -12.96 11.97 -16.82
N ALA A 390 -13.67 11.64 -17.90
CA ALA A 390 -14.74 10.64 -17.86
C ALA A 390 -14.22 9.31 -17.29
N GLY A 391 -14.92 8.73 -16.31
CA GLY A 391 -14.50 7.51 -15.62
C GLY A 391 -13.46 7.70 -14.51
N GLY A 392 -12.87 8.89 -14.37
CA GLY A 392 -11.95 9.23 -13.26
C GLY A 392 -10.62 8.47 -13.28
N GLY A 393 -10.06 8.23 -14.47
CA GLY A 393 -8.75 7.60 -14.66
C GLY A 393 -7.58 8.52 -14.30
N PRO A 394 -6.37 7.96 -14.06
CA PRO A 394 -5.17 8.74 -13.77
C PRO A 394 -4.73 9.60 -14.96
N PRO A 395 -4.01 10.70 -14.73
CA PRO A 395 -3.46 11.54 -15.79
C PRO A 395 -2.26 10.91 -16.53
N LEU A 396 -1.61 9.89 -15.95
CA LEU A 396 -0.59 9.08 -16.61
C LEU A 396 -1.03 7.62 -16.67
N THR A 397 -0.88 7.01 -17.83
CA THR A 397 -1.16 5.58 -18.02
C THR A 397 0.08 4.77 -17.71
N ILE A 398 -0.04 3.84 -16.76
CA ILE A 398 1.04 2.94 -16.37
C ILE A 398 0.72 1.53 -16.84
N ILE A 399 1.70 0.90 -17.48
CA ILE A 399 1.67 -0.53 -17.78
C ILE A 399 1.90 -1.26 -16.46
N SER A 400 0.83 -1.79 -15.87
CA SER A 400 0.87 -2.51 -14.61
C SER A 400 0.72 -4.01 -14.85
N ASP A 401 1.60 -4.79 -14.24
CA ASP A 401 1.48 -6.24 -14.11
C ASP A 401 0.84 -6.66 -12.77
N GLY A 402 0.30 -5.70 -12.01
CA GLY A 402 -0.31 -5.95 -10.71
C GLY A 402 0.71 -6.12 -9.56
N THR A 403 1.92 -5.58 -9.67
CA THR A 403 2.89 -5.66 -8.55
C THR A 403 3.40 -4.31 -8.04
N VAL A 404 3.04 -3.19 -8.69
CA VAL A 404 3.62 -1.86 -8.40
C VAL A 404 2.58 -0.85 -7.91
N PHE A 405 1.33 -0.95 -8.37
CA PHE A 405 0.28 0.05 -8.15
C PHE A 405 -0.99 -0.53 -7.54
#